data_AF-A0A7Y1T7X3-F1
#
_entry.id   AF-A0A7Y1T7X3-F1
#
_cell.length_a   1.000
_cell.length_b   1.000
_cell.length_c   1.000
_cell.angle_alpha   90.00
_cell.angle_beta   90.00
_cell.angle_gamma   90.00
#
_symmetry.space_group_name_H-M   'P 1'
#
loop_
_entity.id
_entity.type
_entity.pdbx_description
1 polymer ?
#
loop_
_entity_poly.entity_id
_entity_poly.type
_entity_poly.pdbx_seq_one_letter_code
_entity_poly.pdbx_strand_id
1 'polypeptide(L)'
;MFVSRNKSPLLVVLALLFSLTAMALVSQEPASNDDATALPQLVPQIQHARTAEEILIKLQRRHYEKRPFNDQLSSSLLDAYLENLDPNKSYFTAADIARFEQYRFILDDGIRRGNLQPSFSMFQRYREVAINYLDTLLANLPETIAGLNFERNEDIVIDADTLDWPANAKARDDRMRKSLINSVLSLRLSDKDDAAILETLQKRFKNQRNRLKQLNAEDVFQVYMNSLVSLYDPHSNYMSPRTSENFSINMSL
;
A
#
# COMPACT_ATOMS: atom_id res chain seq x y z
N MET A 1 -67.57 54.95 29.08
CA MET A 1 -67.79 55.33 30.50
C MET A 1 -67.89 54.03 31.31
N PHE A 2 -67.29 53.98 32.51
CA PHE A 2 -66.98 52.79 33.38
C PHE A 2 -65.72 52.02 32.94
N VAL A 3 -64.53 52.13 33.57
CA VAL A 3 -64.09 51.93 34.98
C VAL A 3 -64.23 50.49 35.45
N SER A 4 -63.10 49.78 35.65
CA SER A 4 -62.70 49.24 36.97
C SER A 4 -61.58 48.17 36.93
N ARG A 5 -60.43 48.56 37.51
CA ARG A 5 -59.58 47.88 38.52
C ARG A 5 -58.86 46.55 38.19
N ASN A 6 -57.53 46.68 38.26
CA ASN A 6 -56.54 45.88 39.02
C ASN A 6 -56.87 44.42 39.33
N LYS A 7 -55.90 43.54 39.04
CA LYS A 7 -54.84 43.12 39.98
C LYS A 7 -53.87 42.15 39.28
N SER A 8 -52.58 42.47 39.31
CA SER A 8 -51.49 41.50 39.19
C SER A 8 -51.44 40.64 40.47
N PRO A 9 -50.88 39.41 40.47
CA PRO A 9 -49.43 39.28 40.55
C PRO A 9 -48.77 38.03 39.91
N LEU A 10 -47.49 38.23 39.56
CA LEU A 10 -46.32 37.35 39.71
C LEU A 10 -46.17 35.99 38.97
N LEU A 11 -44.94 35.89 38.42
CA LEU A 11 -43.99 34.77 38.36
C LEU A 11 -43.81 34.01 37.03
N VAL A 12 -42.63 34.31 36.45
CA VAL A 12 -41.62 33.39 35.90
C VAL A 12 -41.96 32.67 34.61
N VAL A 13 -41.42 33.21 33.52
CA VAL A 13 -40.70 32.41 32.51
C VAL A 13 -39.46 33.17 32.08
N LEU A 14 -38.30 32.55 32.32
CA LEU A 14 -36.98 32.97 31.89
C LEU A 14 -36.88 32.78 30.36
N ALA A 15 -36.77 33.88 29.63
CA ALA A 15 -36.47 33.90 28.20
C ALA A 15 -35.61 35.12 27.90
N LEU A 16 -34.43 34.90 27.29
CA LEU A 16 -33.70 35.77 26.36
C LEU A 16 -32.25 35.23 26.30
N LEU A 17 -31.92 34.43 25.29
CA LEU A 17 -31.31 34.88 24.02
C LEU A 17 -29.99 35.61 24.25
N PHE A 18 -28.88 34.88 24.07
CA PHE A 18 -27.67 35.44 23.48
C PHE A 18 -27.13 34.45 22.45
N SER A 19 -26.98 34.98 21.24
CA SER A 19 -26.40 34.38 20.05
C SER A 19 -24.86 34.38 20.12
N LEU A 20 -24.23 33.76 19.09
CA LEU A 20 -22.79 33.75 18.75
C LEU A 20 -21.94 32.80 19.62
N THR A 21 -21.21 31.79 19.12
CA THR A 21 -20.55 31.59 17.82
C THR A 21 -20.29 30.09 17.64
N ALA A 22 -20.56 29.57 16.44
CA ALA A 22 -20.11 28.25 16.03
C ALA A 22 -18.61 28.33 15.71
N MET A 23 -17.78 27.79 16.60
CA MET A 23 -16.36 27.63 16.37
C MET A 23 -16.17 26.40 15.49
N ALA A 24 -16.18 26.62 14.17
CA ALA A 24 -15.74 25.61 13.22
C ALA A 24 -14.26 25.34 13.48
N LEU A 25 -13.94 24.16 14.01
CA LEU A 25 -12.59 23.61 13.95
C LEU A 25 -12.29 23.37 12.47
N VAL A 26 -11.71 24.38 11.82
CA VAL A 26 -11.04 24.22 10.54
C VAL A 26 -9.89 23.25 10.79
N SER A 27 -10.10 22.00 10.40
CA SER A 27 -9.01 21.05 10.23
C SER A 27 -8.18 21.61 9.08
N GLN A 28 -7.05 22.22 9.42
CA GLN A 28 -6.08 22.67 8.43
C GLN A 28 -5.53 21.42 7.77
N GLU A 29 -6.02 21.10 6.56
CA GLU A 29 -5.37 20.15 5.68
C GLU A 29 -3.89 20.58 5.57
N PRO A 30 -2.92 19.67 5.73
CA PRO A 30 -1.54 20.03 5.56
C PRO A 30 -1.37 20.56 4.14
N ALA A 31 -0.96 21.82 4.06
CA ALA A 31 -0.62 22.49 2.81
C ALA A 31 0.25 21.55 1.97
N SER A 32 -0.20 21.27 0.75
CA SER A 32 0.60 20.61 -0.27
C SER A 32 1.78 21.52 -0.59
N ASN A 33 2.88 21.35 0.13
CA ASN A 33 4.17 21.83 -0.29
C ASN A 33 4.54 21.04 -1.54
N ASP A 34 4.22 21.60 -2.69
CA ASP A 34 4.55 21.09 -4.02
C ASP A 34 6.04 21.27 -4.37
N ASP A 35 6.90 21.41 -3.34
CA ASP A 35 8.35 21.59 -3.45
C ASP A 35 9.10 20.57 -2.57
N ALA A 36 8.88 19.28 -2.83
CA ALA A 36 9.79 18.22 -2.40
C ALA A 36 9.96 17.21 -3.54
N THR A 37 10.96 17.45 -4.40
CA THR A 37 11.37 16.57 -5.50
C THR A 37 11.89 15.19 -5.06
N ALA A 38 11.90 14.88 -3.75
CA ALA A 38 12.37 13.61 -3.21
C ALA A 38 11.23 12.85 -2.51
N LEU A 39 11.07 11.57 -2.87
CA LEU A 39 10.13 10.66 -2.20
C LEU A 39 10.46 10.57 -0.69
N PRO A 40 9.44 10.57 0.20
CA PRO A 40 9.70 10.44 1.63
C PRO A 40 10.42 9.12 1.91
N GLN A 41 11.55 9.19 2.61
CA GLN A 41 12.30 8.02 3.05
C GLN A 41 11.43 7.19 3.99
N LEU A 42 11.36 5.88 3.75
CA LEU A 42 10.64 4.95 4.61
C LEU A 42 11.63 4.32 5.56
N VAL A 43 11.53 4.66 6.83
CA VAL A 43 12.42 4.15 7.87
C VAL A 43 11.60 3.46 8.96
N PRO A 44 12.11 2.35 9.53
CA PRO A 44 11.45 1.71 10.65
C PRO A 44 11.42 2.63 11.87
N GLN A 45 10.30 2.65 12.57
CA GLN A 45 10.13 3.39 13.82
C GLN A 45 10.32 2.44 15.02
N ILE A 46 10.66 2.99 16.18
CA ILE A 46 10.85 2.22 17.42
C ILE A 46 9.59 1.39 17.75
N GLN A 47 8.40 1.95 17.49
CA GLN A 47 7.15 1.23 17.69
C GLN A 47 7.06 -0.05 16.85
N HIS A 48 7.52 -0.04 15.60
CA HIS A 48 7.51 -1.23 14.74
C HIS A 48 8.37 -2.35 15.31
N ALA A 49 9.55 -2.02 15.86
CA ALA A 49 10.44 -3.00 16.49
C ALA A 49 9.75 -3.68 17.70
N ARG A 50 9.12 -2.87 18.57
CA ARG A 50 8.38 -3.40 19.74
C ARG A 50 7.19 -4.26 19.31
N THR A 51 6.43 -3.80 18.32
CA THR A 51 5.27 -4.56 17.80
C THR A 51 5.71 -5.86 17.14
N ALA A 52 6.83 -5.88 16.40
CA ALA A 52 7.38 -7.11 15.82
C ALA A 52 7.75 -8.14 16.89
N GLU A 53 8.38 -7.69 17.99
CA GLU A 53 8.70 -8.55 19.13
C GLU A 53 7.43 -9.12 19.78
N GLU A 54 6.40 -8.29 19.99
CA GLU A 54 5.12 -8.75 20.54
C GLU A 54 4.42 -9.77 19.63
N ILE A 55 4.42 -9.54 18.32
CA ILE A 55 3.90 -10.47 17.32
C ILE A 55 4.65 -11.79 17.43
N LEU A 56 5.98 -11.76 17.48
CA LEU A 56 6.81 -12.95 17.60
C LEU A 56 6.49 -13.75 18.88
N ILE A 57 6.37 -13.08 20.02
CA ILE A 57 5.99 -13.71 21.29
C ILE A 57 4.61 -14.37 21.19
N LYS A 58 3.63 -13.70 20.56
CA LYS A 58 2.29 -14.26 20.34
C LYS A 58 2.32 -15.47 19.41
N LEU A 59 3.08 -15.41 18.32
CA LEU A 59 3.24 -16.53 17.40
C LEU A 59 3.84 -17.74 18.13
N GLN A 60 4.97 -17.56 18.82
CA GLN A 60 5.64 -18.68 19.50
C GLN A 60 4.80 -19.28 20.65
N ARG A 61 4.18 -18.42 21.48
CA ARG A 61 3.49 -18.89 22.69
C ARG A 61 2.04 -19.27 22.46
N ARG A 62 1.33 -18.57 21.59
CA ARG A 62 -0.14 -18.69 21.45
C ARG A 62 -0.60 -19.28 20.13
N HIS A 63 0.21 -19.24 19.07
CA HIS A 63 -0.18 -19.87 17.81
C HIS A 63 -0.30 -21.39 17.99
N TYR A 64 -1.27 -21.97 17.27
CA TYR A 64 -1.56 -23.41 17.31
C TYR A 64 -0.39 -24.21 16.74
N GLU A 65 0.02 -23.87 15.52
CA GLU A 65 1.22 -24.42 14.89
C GLU A 65 2.48 -23.90 15.60
N LYS A 66 3.27 -24.81 16.18
CA LYS A 66 4.54 -24.49 16.86
C LYS A 66 5.71 -24.62 15.89
N ARG A 67 6.06 -23.51 15.21
CA ARG A 67 7.25 -23.46 14.35
C ARG A 67 8.41 -22.78 15.07
N PRO A 68 9.64 -23.34 14.97
CA PRO A 68 10.83 -22.63 15.40
C PRO A 68 11.03 -21.39 14.53
N PHE A 69 11.49 -20.32 15.15
CA PHE A 69 11.83 -19.08 14.47
C PHE A 69 13.36 -19.08 14.26
N ASN A 70 13.79 -19.55 13.09
CA ASN A 70 15.18 -19.87 12.74
C ASN A 70 15.47 -19.53 11.27
N ASP A 71 16.68 -19.85 10.82
CA ASP A 71 17.16 -19.67 9.44
C ASP A 71 16.22 -20.22 8.36
N GLN A 72 15.53 -21.34 8.61
CA GLN A 72 14.58 -21.90 7.67
C GLN A 72 13.36 -20.99 7.50
N LEU A 73 12.81 -20.49 8.61
CA LEU A 73 11.71 -19.54 8.58
C LEU A 73 12.16 -18.19 7.99
N SER A 74 13.37 -17.74 8.30
CA SER A 74 13.96 -16.54 7.68
C SER A 74 14.02 -16.67 6.16
N SER A 75 14.42 -17.84 5.65
CA SER A 75 14.47 -18.12 4.23
C SER A 75 13.08 -18.04 3.60
N SER A 76 12.09 -18.73 4.17
CA SER A 76 10.70 -18.66 3.68
C SER A 76 10.09 -17.26 3.79
N LEU A 77 10.47 -16.48 4.80
CA LEU A 77 10.05 -15.09 4.97
C LEU A 77 10.58 -14.20 3.86
N LEU A 78 11.84 -14.37 3.44
CA LEU A 78 12.39 -13.62 2.33
C LEU A 78 11.59 -13.90 1.04
N ASP A 79 11.34 -15.18 0.74
CA ASP A 79 10.58 -15.58 -0.46
C ASP A 79 9.16 -15.00 -0.45
N ALA A 80 8.43 -15.26 0.64
CA ALA A 80 7.06 -14.76 0.79
C ALA A 80 7.00 -13.22 0.77
N TYR A 81 7.99 -12.53 1.32
CA TYR A 81 8.01 -11.07 1.29
C TYR A 81 8.23 -10.54 -0.12
N LEU A 82 9.18 -11.11 -0.87
CA LEU A 82 9.44 -10.70 -2.25
C LEU A 82 8.23 -10.95 -3.16
N GLU A 83 7.54 -12.07 -2.98
CA GLU A 83 6.28 -12.38 -3.68
C GLU A 83 5.16 -11.40 -3.32
N ASN A 84 5.04 -11.02 -2.04
CA ASN A 84 4.04 -10.02 -1.62
C ASN A 84 4.35 -8.61 -2.13
N LEU A 85 5.63 -8.26 -2.32
CA LEU A 85 6.03 -6.97 -2.88
C LEU A 85 5.78 -6.91 -4.39
N ASP A 86 6.18 -7.93 -5.12
CA ASP A 86 6.13 -7.97 -6.59
C ASP A 86 5.59 -9.32 -7.09
N PRO A 87 4.28 -9.58 -6.92
CA PRO A 87 3.70 -10.89 -7.23
C PRO A 87 3.84 -11.23 -8.72
N ASN A 88 3.71 -10.25 -9.61
CA ASN A 88 3.87 -10.45 -11.05
C ASN A 88 5.33 -10.37 -11.52
N LYS A 89 6.30 -10.35 -10.59
CA LYS A 89 7.75 -10.26 -10.84
C LYS A 89 8.08 -9.18 -11.88
N SER A 90 7.38 -8.06 -11.84
CA SER A 90 7.37 -7.04 -12.90
C SER A 90 8.38 -5.94 -12.67
N TYR A 91 8.83 -5.70 -11.43
CA TYR A 91 9.67 -4.57 -11.05
C TYR A 91 11.09 -4.97 -10.67
N PHE A 92 11.26 -6.06 -9.93
CA PHE A 92 12.62 -6.51 -9.57
C PHE A 92 13.32 -7.20 -10.75
N THR A 93 14.65 -7.19 -10.72
CA THR A 93 15.49 -7.99 -11.61
C THR A 93 16.19 -9.10 -10.82
N ALA A 94 16.72 -10.11 -11.51
CA ALA A 94 17.52 -11.17 -10.88
C ALA A 94 18.70 -10.60 -10.08
N ALA A 95 19.29 -9.48 -10.51
CA ALA A 95 20.35 -8.79 -9.78
C ALA A 95 19.85 -8.13 -8.49
N ASP A 96 18.61 -7.64 -8.45
CA ASP A 96 18.01 -7.13 -7.21
C ASP A 96 17.78 -8.28 -6.22
N ILE A 97 17.23 -9.40 -6.70
CA ILE A 97 17.01 -10.60 -5.87
C ILE A 97 18.33 -11.12 -5.30
N ALA A 98 19.37 -11.25 -6.12
CA ALA A 98 20.70 -11.67 -5.66
C ALA A 98 21.29 -10.76 -4.58
N ARG A 99 20.94 -9.46 -4.55
CA ARG A 99 21.34 -8.56 -3.46
C ARG A 99 20.54 -8.81 -2.19
N PHE A 100 19.29 -9.23 -2.31
CA PHE A 100 18.43 -9.52 -1.16
C PHE A 100 18.73 -10.88 -0.53
N GLU A 101 19.35 -11.80 -1.27
CA GLU A 101 19.84 -13.08 -0.77
C GLU A 101 20.78 -12.96 0.44
N GLN A 102 21.48 -11.83 0.60
CA GLN A 102 22.30 -11.57 1.80
C GLN A 102 21.48 -11.60 3.10
N TYR A 103 20.16 -11.39 3.03
CA TYR A 103 19.27 -11.38 4.17
C TYR A 103 18.69 -12.75 4.50
N ARG A 104 18.86 -13.76 3.63
CA ARG A 104 18.10 -15.02 3.66
C ARG A 104 18.09 -15.73 5.02
N PHE A 105 19.18 -15.68 5.77
CA PHE A 105 19.32 -16.37 7.05
C PHE A 105 19.51 -15.42 8.25
N ILE A 106 19.17 -14.13 8.10
CA ILE A 106 19.35 -13.14 9.18
C ILE A 106 18.10 -12.31 9.47
N LEU A 107 16.98 -12.53 8.77
CA LEU A 107 15.74 -11.78 9.01
C LEU A 107 15.11 -12.15 10.35
N ASP A 108 15.21 -13.41 10.76
CA ASP A 108 14.73 -13.89 12.06
C ASP A 108 15.52 -13.23 13.21
N ASP A 109 16.84 -13.29 13.17
CA ASP A 109 17.70 -12.59 14.12
C ASP A 109 17.46 -11.08 14.12
N GLY A 110 17.23 -10.50 12.94
CA GLY A 110 16.86 -9.11 12.76
C GLY A 110 15.59 -8.75 13.52
N ILE A 111 14.50 -9.50 13.31
CA ILE A 111 13.21 -9.28 13.98
C ILE A 111 13.35 -9.42 15.50
N ARG A 112 14.07 -10.44 16.00
CA ARG A 112 14.31 -10.62 17.45
C ARG A 112 15.02 -9.43 18.08
N ARG A 113 15.91 -8.77 17.34
CA ARG A 113 16.68 -7.60 17.80
C ARG A 113 16.01 -6.28 17.43
N GLY A 114 14.81 -6.30 16.85
CA GLY A 114 14.10 -5.11 16.40
C GLY A 114 14.71 -4.44 15.14
N ASN A 115 15.64 -5.11 14.45
CA ASN A 115 16.20 -4.64 13.19
C ASN A 115 15.29 -5.00 12.02
N LEU A 116 14.49 -4.02 11.59
CA LEU A 116 13.60 -4.14 10.43
C LEU A 116 14.18 -3.45 9.18
N GLN A 117 15.42 -2.94 9.23
CA GLN A 117 16.00 -2.21 8.11
C GLN A 117 16.04 -3.00 6.78
N PRO A 118 16.29 -4.33 6.75
CA PRO A 118 16.27 -5.10 5.51
C PRO A 118 14.93 -5.03 4.77
N SER A 119 13.80 -5.16 5.49
CA SER A 119 12.47 -5.13 4.86
C SER A 119 12.16 -3.76 4.28
N PHE A 120 12.48 -2.70 5.01
CA PHE A 120 12.32 -1.32 4.53
C PHE A 120 13.19 -1.02 3.30
N SER A 121 14.41 -1.54 3.26
CA SER A 121 15.33 -1.34 2.12
C SER A 121 14.83 -2.05 0.85
N MET A 122 14.33 -3.29 0.98
CA MET A 122 13.71 -4.03 -0.12
C MET A 122 12.44 -3.32 -0.63
N PHE A 123 11.58 -2.87 0.28
CA PHE A 123 10.37 -2.13 -0.06
C PHE A 123 10.69 -0.82 -0.79
N GLN A 124 11.71 -0.10 -0.31
CA GLN A 124 12.15 1.14 -0.92
C GLN A 124 12.61 0.90 -2.36
N ARG A 125 13.40 -0.16 -2.60
CA ARG A 125 13.80 -0.54 -3.96
C ARG A 125 12.60 -0.82 -4.86
N TYR A 126 11.62 -1.58 -4.38
CA TYR A 126 10.36 -1.83 -5.11
C TYR A 126 9.66 -0.52 -5.46
N ARG A 127 9.42 0.33 -4.46
CA ARG A 127 8.71 1.60 -4.60
C ARG A 127 9.39 2.55 -5.58
N GLU A 128 10.72 2.65 -5.52
CA GLU A 128 11.51 3.49 -6.43
C GLU A 128 11.37 3.03 -7.89
N VAL A 129 11.53 1.72 -8.15
CA VAL A 129 11.41 1.18 -9.51
C VAL A 129 9.98 1.33 -10.04
N ALA A 130 8.98 1.04 -9.21
CA ALA A 130 7.58 1.14 -9.60
C ALA A 130 7.15 2.58 -9.91
N ILE A 131 7.55 3.55 -9.07
CA ILE A 131 7.24 4.96 -9.30
C ILE A 131 7.95 5.48 -10.56
N ASN A 132 9.23 5.16 -10.75
CA ASN A 132 9.97 5.60 -11.95
C ASN A 132 9.31 5.07 -13.24
N TYR A 133 8.95 3.78 -13.25
CA TYR A 133 8.22 3.20 -14.38
C TYR A 133 6.90 3.93 -14.64
N LEU A 134 6.08 4.13 -13.61
CA LEU A 134 4.77 4.78 -13.75
C LEU A 134 4.90 6.25 -14.17
N ASP A 135 5.89 6.98 -13.67
CA ASP A 135 6.15 8.37 -14.08
C ASP A 135 6.58 8.43 -15.56
N THR A 136 7.48 7.53 -15.99
CA THR A 136 7.90 7.43 -17.40
C THR A 136 6.75 7.04 -18.33
N LEU A 137 5.94 6.06 -17.90
CA LEU A 137 4.78 5.59 -18.66
C LEU A 137 3.73 6.70 -18.79
N LEU A 138 3.39 7.38 -17.70
CA LEU A 138 2.40 8.46 -17.71
C LEU A 138 2.83 9.65 -18.56
N ALA A 139 4.13 9.95 -18.62
CA ALA A 139 4.66 11.04 -19.44
C ALA A 139 4.53 10.79 -20.95
N ASN A 140 4.55 9.51 -21.37
CA ASN A 140 4.55 9.12 -22.79
C ASN A 140 3.36 8.20 -23.13
N LEU A 141 2.31 8.19 -22.30
CA LEU A 141 1.23 7.21 -22.41
C LEU A 141 0.49 7.29 -23.76
N PRO A 142 0.12 8.49 -24.28
CA PRO A 142 -0.53 8.60 -25.59
C PRO A 142 0.32 8.02 -26.72
N GLU A 143 1.61 8.37 -26.77
CA GLU A 143 2.55 7.91 -27.79
C GLU A 143 2.79 6.40 -27.66
N THR A 144 2.89 5.91 -26.42
CA THR A 144 3.08 4.48 -26.13
C THR A 144 1.89 3.67 -26.62
N ILE A 145 0.65 4.12 -26.36
CA ILE A 145 -0.57 3.43 -26.82
C ILE A 145 -0.68 3.48 -28.34
N ALA A 146 -0.44 4.64 -28.96
CA ALA A 146 -0.49 4.79 -30.41
C ALA A 146 0.56 3.93 -31.13
N GLY A 147 1.73 3.73 -30.51
CA GLY A 147 2.83 2.91 -31.03
C GLY A 147 2.71 1.40 -30.77
N LEU A 148 1.63 0.91 -30.14
CA LEU A 148 1.49 -0.52 -29.86
C LEU A 148 1.25 -1.31 -31.16
N ASN A 149 2.08 -2.32 -31.37
CA ASN A 149 1.97 -3.25 -32.50
C ASN A 149 1.30 -4.56 -32.06
N PHE A 150 0.08 -4.79 -32.55
CA PHE A 150 -0.72 -6.00 -32.28
C PHE A 150 -0.60 -7.07 -33.38
N GLU A 151 0.21 -6.86 -34.41
CA GLU A 151 0.45 -7.83 -35.49
C GLU A 151 1.56 -8.83 -35.14
N ARG A 152 2.35 -8.54 -34.10
CA ARG A 152 3.41 -9.44 -33.61
C ARG A 152 2.78 -10.61 -32.86
N ASN A 153 3.26 -11.82 -33.16
CA ASN A 153 2.93 -13.00 -32.36
C ASN A 153 3.73 -12.96 -31.05
N GLU A 154 3.09 -12.57 -29.96
CA GLU A 154 3.67 -12.48 -28.62
C GLU A 154 2.76 -13.16 -27.60
N ASP A 155 3.36 -13.82 -26.63
CA ASP A 155 2.68 -14.44 -25.49
C ASP A 155 3.03 -13.75 -24.17
N ILE A 156 2.13 -13.93 -23.20
CA ILE A 156 2.31 -13.55 -21.80
C ILE A 156 1.99 -14.73 -20.91
N VAL A 157 2.82 -14.94 -19.90
CA VAL A 157 2.53 -15.88 -18.83
C VAL A 157 1.63 -15.17 -17.82
N ILE A 158 0.44 -15.74 -17.58
CA ILE A 158 -0.54 -15.20 -16.62
C ILE A 158 -0.27 -15.73 -15.21
N ASP A 159 0.25 -16.95 -15.11
CA ASP A 159 0.57 -17.58 -13.84
C ASP A 159 1.89 -17.02 -13.28
N ALA A 160 1.75 -16.15 -12.28
CA ALA A 160 2.85 -15.49 -11.60
C ALA A 160 3.84 -16.47 -10.95
N ASP A 161 3.36 -17.62 -10.48
CA ASP A 161 4.18 -18.60 -9.76
C ASP A 161 5.20 -19.25 -10.71
N THR A 162 4.84 -19.36 -11.99
CA THR A 162 5.70 -19.92 -13.05
C THR A 162 6.69 -18.94 -13.66
N LEU A 163 6.61 -17.64 -13.31
CA LEU A 163 7.51 -16.63 -13.85
C LEU A 163 8.89 -16.69 -13.21
N ASP A 164 9.94 -16.58 -14.00
CA ASP A 164 11.27 -16.24 -13.50
C ASP A 164 11.39 -14.72 -13.26
N TRP A 165 12.27 -14.33 -12.35
CA TRP A 165 12.67 -12.93 -12.21
C TRP A 165 13.35 -12.44 -13.51
N PRO A 166 13.04 -11.23 -14.01
CA PRO A 166 13.68 -10.69 -15.21
C PRO A 166 15.21 -10.67 -15.08
N ALA A 167 15.91 -11.27 -16.04
CA ALA A 167 17.38 -11.38 -15.99
C ALA A 167 18.10 -10.02 -15.93
N ASN A 168 17.50 -8.97 -16.48
CA ASN A 168 18.06 -7.61 -16.52
C ASN A 168 16.96 -6.56 -16.76
N ALA A 169 17.34 -5.29 -16.78
CA ALA A 169 16.42 -4.17 -16.99
C ALA A 169 15.64 -4.28 -18.31
N LYS A 170 16.28 -4.71 -19.41
CA LYS A 170 15.61 -4.87 -20.71
C LYS A 170 14.51 -5.94 -20.65
N ALA A 171 14.76 -7.06 -19.98
CA ALA A 171 13.76 -8.12 -19.79
C ALA A 171 12.59 -7.64 -18.92
N ARG A 172 12.87 -6.84 -17.89
CA ARG A 172 11.85 -6.23 -17.04
C ARG A 172 10.99 -5.24 -17.83
N ASP A 173 11.61 -4.36 -18.59
CA ASP A 173 10.92 -3.34 -19.38
C ASP A 173 10.06 -4.01 -20.48
N ASP A 174 10.52 -5.11 -21.08
CA ASP A 174 9.69 -5.91 -22.00
C ASP A 174 8.49 -6.57 -21.31
N ARG A 175 8.66 -7.11 -20.09
CA ARG A 175 7.55 -7.66 -19.29
C ARG A 175 6.50 -6.60 -18.99
N MET A 176 6.93 -5.40 -18.59
CA MET A 176 6.06 -4.26 -18.33
C MET A 176 5.32 -3.82 -19.61
N ARG A 177 6.02 -3.74 -20.75
CA ARG A 177 5.43 -3.46 -22.07
C ARG A 177 4.34 -4.48 -22.43
N LYS A 178 4.63 -5.78 -22.29
CA LYS A 178 3.67 -6.86 -22.54
C LYS A 178 2.44 -6.74 -21.62
N SER A 179 2.62 -6.40 -20.35
CA SER A 179 1.52 -6.14 -19.42
C SER A 179 0.65 -4.94 -19.84
N LEU A 180 1.26 -3.88 -20.40
CA LEU A 180 0.53 -2.74 -20.95
C LEU A 180 -0.26 -3.13 -22.21
N ILE A 181 0.35 -3.88 -23.13
CA ILE A 181 -0.34 -4.42 -24.32
C ILE A 181 -1.54 -5.25 -23.91
N ASN A 182 -1.38 -6.15 -22.93
CA ASN A 182 -2.49 -6.95 -22.42
C ASN A 182 -3.62 -6.08 -21.85
N SER A 183 -3.27 -5.01 -21.12
CA SER A 183 -4.24 -4.08 -20.56
C SER A 183 -5.01 -3.32 -21.65
N VAL A 184 -4.33 -2.87 -22.71
CA VAL A 184 -4.97 -2.20 -23.85
C VAL A 184 -5.83 -3.18 -24.64
N LEU A 185 -5.30 -4.38 -24.94
CA LEU A 185 -6.02 -5.42 -25.68
C LEU A 185 -7.31 -5.81 -24.96
N SER A 186 -7.25 -6.03 -23.64
CA SER A 186 -8.42 -6.36 -22.82
C SER A 186 -9.52 -5.29 -22.91
N LEU A 187 -9.14 -4.00 -22.95
CA LEU A 187 -10.10 -2.91 -23.06
C LEU A 187 -10.66 -2.78 -24.49
N ARG A 188 -9.84 -3.00 -25.53
CA ARG A 188 -10.30 -3.05 -26.93
C ARG A 188 -11.29 -4.19 -27.16
N LEU A 189 -11.02 -5.37 -26.61
CA LEU A 189 -11.92 -6.53 -26.63
C LEU A 189 -13.22 -6.29 -25.84
N SER A 190 -13.26 -5.25 -25.00
CA SER A 190 -14.46 -4.80 -24.29
C SER A 190 -15.15 -3.62 -25.02
N ASP A 191 -14.91 -3.47 -26.33
CA ASP A 191 -15.49 -2.47 -27.22
C ASP A 191 -15.24 -1.00 -26.81
N LYS A 192 -14.12 -0.72 -26.13
CA LYS A 192 -13.69 0.65 -25.82
C LYS A 192 -12.86 1.23 -26.96
N ASP A 193 -13.15 2.48 -27.33
CA ASP A 193 -12.32 3.25 -28.25
C ASP A 193 -10.98 3.68 -27.61
N ASP A 194 -10.01 4.06 -28.44
CA ASP A 194 -8.67 4.39 -27.99
C ASP A 194 -8.61 5.62 -27.06
N ALA A 195 -9.53 6.59 -27.21
CA ALA A 195 -9.59 7.75 -26.32
C ALA A 195 -10.10 7.34 -24.92
N ALA A 196 -11.14 6.52 -24.87
CA ALA A 196 -11.65 5.96 -23.62
C ALA A 196 -10.62 5.03 -22.93
N ILE A 197 -9.83 4.29 -23.71
CA ILE A 197 -8.73 3.46 -23.20
C ILE A 197 -7.66 4.34 -22.56
N LEU A 198 -7.22 5.38 -23.25
CA LEU A 198 -6.21 6.31 -22.76
C LEU A 198 -6.66 6.94 -21.44
N GLU A 199 -7.87 7.49 -21.36
CA GLU A 199 -8.41 8.07 -20.13
C GLU A 199 -8.44 7.07 -18.98
N THR A 200 -8.92 5.85 -19.26
CA THR A 200 -9.01 4.77 -18.27
C THR A 200 -7.63 4.40 -17.71
N LEU A 201 -6.65 4.18 -18.59
CA LEU A 201 -5.30 3.79 -18.21
C LEU A 201 -4.56 4.94 -17.51
N GLN A 202 -4.71 6.17 -17.99
CA GLN A 202 -4.12 7.35 -17.37
C GLN A 202 -4.62 7.51 -15.93
N LYS A 203 -5.93 7.41 -15.70
CA LYS A 203 -6.53 7.47 -14.36
C LYS A 203 -6.01 6.33 -13.48
N ARG A 204 -5.98 5.10 -14.00
CA ARG A 204 -5.50 3.91 -13.28
C ARG A 204 -4.04 4.07 -12.83
N PHE A 205 -3.14 4.39 -13.76
CA PHE A 205 -1.71 4.50 -13.46
C PHE A 205 -1.40 5.71 -12.59
N LYS A 206 -2.11 6.84 -12.77
CA LYS A 206 -2.01 8.00 -11.86
C LYS A 206 -2.40 7.61 -10.43
N ASN A 207 -3.51 6.89 -10.26
CA ASN A 207 -3.95 6.42 -8.95
C ASN A 207 -2.96 5.42 -8.34
N GLN A 208 -2.46 4.46 -9.12
CA GLN A 208 -1.46 3.50 -8.65
C GLN A 208 -0.19 4.21 -8.18
N ARG A 209 0.32 5.15 -8.96
CA ARG A 209 1.49 5.96 -8.59
C ARG A 209 1.23 6.78 -7.34
N ASN A 210 0.09 7.46 -7.26
CA ASN A 210 -0.25 8.29 -6.11
C ASN A 210 -0.34 7.46 -4.83
N ARG A 211 -0.92 6.25 -4.90
CA ARG A 211 -0.93 5.29 -3.79
C ARG A 211 0.49 4.96 -3.35
N LEU A 212 1.39 4.63 -4.28
CA LEU A 212 2.80 4.34 -3.96
C LEU A 212 3.53 5.52 -3.31
N LYS A 213 3.24 6.76 -3.73
CA LYS A 213 3.82 7.98 -3.16
C LYS A 213 3.30 8.30 -1.75
N GLN A 214 2.08 7.87 -1.44
CA GLN A 214 1.42 8.09 -0.15
C GLN A 214 1.71 7.01 0.90
N LEU A 215 2.35 5.91 0.50
CA LEU A 215 2.74 4.85 1.43
C LEU A 215 3.66 5.41 2.52
N ASN A 216 3.39 5.00 3.75
CA ASN A 216 4.16 5.38 4.93
C ASN A 216 4.85 4.15 5.56
N ALA A 217 5.58 4.38 6.65
CA ALA A 217 6.36 3.33 7.30
C ALA A 217 5.49 2.22 7.93
N GLU A 218 4.27 2.53 8.34
CA GLU A 218 3.30 1.56 8.88
C GLU A 218 2.81 0.61 7.78
N ASP A 219 2.60 1.11 6.56
CA ASP A 219 2.19 0.28 5.43
C ASP A 219 3.29 -0.75 5.08
N VAL A 220 4.57 -0.35 5.11
CA VAL A 220 5.71 -1.27 4.91
C VAL A 220 5.76 -2.33 6.00
N PHE A 221 5.62 -1.91 7.26
CA PHE A 221 5.61 -2.79 8.40
C PHE A 221 4.47 -3.81 8.30
N GLN A 222 3.28 -3.37 7.91
CA GLN A 222 2.12 -4.24 7.75
C GLN A 222 2.34 -5.31 6.68
N VAL A 223 2.87 -4.95 5.49
CA VAL A 223 3.17 -5.94 4.45
C VAL A 223 4.19 -6.95 4.96
N TYR A 224 5.26 -6.49 5.61
CA TYR A 224 6.32 -7.37 6.12
C TYR A 224 5.82 -8.33 7.21
N MET A 225 5.06 -7.83 8.18
CA MET A 225 4.48 -8.67 9.23
C MET A 225 3.46 -9.66 8.67
N ASN A 226 2.66 -9.26 7.67
CA ASN A 226 1.72 -10.16 7.00
C ASN A 226 2.43 -11.28 6.23
N SER A 227 3.56 -10.99 5.58
CA SER A 227 4.40 -12.03 4.99
C SER A 227 4.98 -13.00 6.01
N LEU A 228 5.19 -12.58 7.26
CA LEU A 228 5.60 -13.47 8.35
C LEU A 228 4.45 -14.31 8.90
N VAL A 229 3.32 -13.68 9.25
CA VAL A 229 2.24 -14.41 9.90
C VAL A 229 1.55 -15.39 8.95
N SER A 230 1.54 -15.12 7.64
CA SER A 230 0.99 -16.04 6.64
C SER A 230 1.76 -17.35 6.52
N LEU A 231 3.06 -17.37 6.88
CA LEU A 231 3.87 -18.60 6.94
C LEU A 231 3.43 -19.56 8.05
N TYR A 232 2.70 -19.06 9.05
CA TYR A 232 2.16 -19.89 10.12
C TYR A 232 0.79 -20.46 9.74
N ASP A 233 -0.10 -19.61 9.22
CA ASP A 233 -1.45 -19.98 8.79
C ASP A 233 -2.01 -18.91 7.82
N PRO A 234 -2.69 -19.28 6.72
CA PRO A 234 -3.32 -18.32 5.80
C PRO A 234 -4.37 -17.39 6.42
N HIS A 235 -4.88 -17.71 7.61
CA HIS A 235 -5.88 -16.90 8.33
C HIS A 235 -5.27 -16.01 9.42
N SER A 236 -3.95 -16.10 9.64
CA SER A 236 -3.25 -15.20 10.56
C SER A 236 -2.90 -13.89 9.87
N ASN A 237 -3.34 -12.77 10.44
CA ASN A 237 -3.10 -11.44 9.88
C ASN A 237 -2.67 -10.46 10.98
N TYR A 238 -1.75 -9.57 10.62
CA TYR A 238 -1.46 -8.35 11.36
C TYR A 238 -2.24 -7.18 10.76
N MET A 239 -2.87 -6.40 11.64
CA MET A 239 -3.60 -5.19 11.28
C MET A 239 -2.94 -4.00 11.96
N SER A 240 -2.52 -3.01 11.16
CA SER A 240 -2.14 -1.69 11.68
C SER A 240 -3.32 -1.06 12.44
N PRO A 241 -3.08 -0.06 13.33
CA PRO A 241 -4.16 0.59 14.09
C PRO A 241 -5.31 1.07 13.21
N ARG A 242 -4.98 1.71 12.08
CA ARG A 242 -5.96 2.17 11.08
C ARG A 242 -6.73 1.01 10.43
N THR A 243 -6.05 -0.08 10.07
CA THR A 243 -6.70 -1.25 9.49
C THR A 243 -7.64 -1.93 10.50
N SER A 244 -7.23 -1.99 11.78
CA SER A 244 -8.04 -2.57 12.86
C SER A 244 -9.31 -1.75 13.13
N GLU A 245 -9.21 -0.41 13.12
CA GLU A 245 -10.38 0.47 13.25
C GLU A 245 -11.37 0.24 12.11
N ASN A 246 -10.89 0.24 10.86
CA ASN A 246 -11.72 -0.02 9.68
C ASN A 246 -12.39 -1.40 9.72
N PHE A 247 -11.66 -2.44 10.16
CA PHE A 247 -12.24 -3.77 10.35
C PHE A 247 -13.37 -3.75 11.38
N SER A 248 -13.17 -3.07 12.51
CA SER A 248 -14.15 -2.98 13.59
C SER A 248 -15.42 -2.27 13.13
N ILE A 249 -15.29 -1.18 12.36
CA ILE A 249 -16.41 -0.47 11.74
C ILE A 249 -17.20 -1.44 10.84
N ASN A 250 -16.52 -2.15 9.94
CA ASN A 250 -17.18 -3.07 9.01
C ASN A 250 -17.89 -4.26 9.70
N MET A 251 -17.42 -4.70 10.86
CA MET A 251 -18.06 -5.78 11.63
C MET A 251 -19.20 -5.28 12.53
N SER A 252 -19.27 -3.97 12.77
CA SER A 252 -20.33 -3.34 13.57
C SER A 252 -21.53 -2.84 12.74
N LEU A 253 -21.43 -2.90 11.41
CA LEU A 253 -22.47 -2.58 10.43
C LEU A 253 -23.29 -3.82 10.08
#